data_AF-A0A8T4W8U6-F1
#
_entry.id   AF-A0A8T4W8U6-F1
#
_cell.length_a   1.000
_cell.length_b   1.000
_cell.length_c   1.000
_cell.angle_alpha   90.00
_cell.angle_beta   90.00
_cell.angle_gamma   90.00
#
_symmetry.space_group_name_H-M   'P 1'
#
loop_
_entity.id
_entity.type
_entity.pdbx_description
1 polymer ?
#
loop_
_entity_poly.entity_id
_entity_poly.type
_entity_poly.pdbx_seq_one_letter_code
_entity_poly.pdbx_strand_id
1 'polypeptide(L)'
;MGFRGLSPKQLARMMKKMGIEQEEIKGVEEVIIRFDNKEWYFPKPEVTMIKQSGSETFQVGGDRQERQLGEEDSKEESRKKKVEIPMEDAALVSNQTGVSIEAAKKALEETEGDLAAAILKLKSG
;
A
#
# COMPACT_ATOMS: atom_id res chain seq x y z
N MET A 1 12.45 -34.75 -25.33
CA MET A 1 11.41 -35.81 -25.28
C MET A 1 10.32 -35.30 -24.36
N GLY A 2 9.28 -34.68 -24.93
CA GLY A 2 8.33 -33.85 -24.19
C GLY A 2 7.28 -34.65 -23.43
N PHE A 3 6.71 -34.03 -22.39
CA PHE A 3 5.59 -34.48 -21.55
C PHE A 3 4.27 -34.75 -22.29
N ARG A 4 4.29 -35.13 -23.58
CA ARG A 4 3.09 -35.45 -24.35
C ARG A 4 2.66 -36.89 -24.02
N GLY A 5 1.58 -37.03 -23.25
CA GLY A 5 0.92 -38.32 -23.00
C GLY A 5 0.63 -38.64 -21.53
N LEU A 6 1.12 -37.84 -20.58
CA LEU A 6 0.81 -38.04 -19.16
C LEU A 6 -0.51 -37.37 -18.80
N SER A 7 -1.38 -38.10 -18.09
CA SER A 7 -2.60 -37.51 -17.54
C SER A 7 -2.26 -36.43 -16.50
N PRO A 8 -3.08 -35.38 -16.34
CA PRO A 8 -2.84 -34.33 -15.34
C PRO A 8 -2.61 -34.88 -13.92
N LYS A 9 -3.30 -35.98 -13.57
CA LYS A 9 -3.14 -36.67 -12.28
C LYS A 9 -1.78 -37.37 -12.14
N GLN A 10 -1.24 -37.95 -13.21
CA GLN A 10 0.10 -38.56 -13.19
C GLN A 10 1.18 -37.48 -13.06
N LEU A 11 1.00 -36.35 -13.74
CA LEU A 11 1.93 -35.22 -13.68
C LEU A 11 1.96 -34.60 -12.27
N ALA A 12 0.80 -34.37 -11.66
CA ALA A 12 0.69 -33.89 -10.28
C ALA A 12 1.34 -34.86 -9.26
N ARG A 13 1.15 -36.17 -9.41
CA ARG A 13 1.81 -37.18 -8.56
C ARG A 13 3.33 -37.18 -8.72
N MET A 14 3.81 -36.94 -9.94
CA MET A 14 5.25 -36.87 -10.21
C MET A 14 5.87 -35.59 -9.64
N MET A 15 5.22 -34.44 -9.82
CA MET A 15 5.63 -33.16 -9.22
C MET A 15 5.73 -33.26 -7.69
N LYS A 16 4.71 -33.86 -7.05
CA LYS A 16 4.70 -34.08 -5.59
C LYS A 16 5.86 -34.97 -5.10
N LYS A 17 6.24 -35.99 -5.88
CA LYS A 17 7.42 -36.82 -5.58
C LYS A 17 8.74 -36.05 -5.69
N MET A 18 8.78 -35.00 -6.51
CA MET A 18 9.93 -34.10 -6.63
C MET A 18 9.92 -32.98 -5.58
N GLY A 19 8.98 -33.01 -4.62
CA GLY A 19 8.84 -31.97 -3.61
C GLY A 19 8.30 -30.64 -4.14
N ILE A 20 7.64 -30.68 -5.30
CA ILE A 20 6.98 -29.52 -5.91
C ILE A 20 5.50 -29.62 -5.60
N GLU A 21 4.99 -28.63 -4.85
CA GLU A 21 3.57 -28.46 -4.56
C GLU A 21 3.03 -27.30 -5.38
N GLN A 22 1.90 -27.51 -6.05
CA GLN A 22 1.23 -26.51 -6.88
C GLN A 22 -0.21 -26.37 -6.42
N GLU A 23 -0.64 -25.15 -6.14
CA GLU A 23 -1.97 -24.83 -5.66
C GLU A 23 -2.51 -23.58 -6.36
N GLU A 24 -3.77 -23.65 -6.80
CA GLU A 24 -4.50 -22.49 -7.32
C GLU A 24 -5.08 -21.70 -6.15
N ILE A 25 -4.74 -20.42 -6.06
CA ILE A 25 -5.25 -19.52 -5.02
C ILE A 25 -6.60 -18.98 -5.48
N LYS A 26 -7.66 -19.36 -4.77
CA LYS A 26 -9.03 -18.95 -5.09
C LYS A 26 -9.39 -17.64 -4.41
N GLY A 27 -10.25 -16.85 -5.07
CA GLY A 27 -10.82 -15.64 -4.50
C GLY A 27 -9.85 -14.46 -4.43
N VAL A 28 -8.83 -14.42 -5.29
CA VAL A 28 -7.93 -13.27 -5.38
C VAL A 28 -8.68 -12.09 -6.00
N GLU A 29 -8.81 -11.00 -5.24
CA GLU A 29 -9.51 -9.80 -5.70
C GLU A 29 -8.61 -8.92 -6.57
N GLU A 30 -7.33 -8.78 -6.20
CA GLU A 30 -6.36 -7.98 -6.92
C GLU A 30 -4.92 -8.44 -6.66
N VAL A 31 -4.01 -8.12 -7.60
CA VAL A 31 -2.56 -8.12 -7.39
C VAL A 31 -2.02 -6.76 -7.80
N ILE A 32 -1.17 -6.17 -6.97
CA ILE A 32 -0.49 -4.91 -7.23
C ILE A 32 1.02 -5.15 -7.22
N ILE A 33 1.69 -4.88 -8.33
CA ILE A 33 3.15 -4.82 -8.40
C ILE A 33 3.54 -3.35 -8.42
N ARG A 34 4.03 -2.86 -7.29
CA ARG A 34 4.45 -1.47 -7.12
C ARG A 34 5.91 -1.28 -7.53
N PHE A 35 6.14 -0.28 -8.37
CA PHE A 35 7.44 0.25 -8.74
C PHE A 35 7.63 1.62 -8.06
N ASP A 36 8.77 2.22 -8.29
CA ASP A 36 9.10 3.57 -7.83
C ASP A 36 8.19 4.66 -8.39
N ASN A 37 7.76 4.53 -9.65
CA ASN A 37 7.02 5.57 -10.37
C ASN A 37 5.68 5.10 -10.96
N LYS A 38 5.34 3.82 -10.78
CA LYS A 38 4.11 3.24 -11.31
C LYS A 38 3.68 1.99 -10.56
N GLU A 39 2.46 1.57 -10.83
CA GLU A 39 1.95 0.28 -10.40
C GLU A 39 1.44 -0.50 -11.60
N TRP A 40 1.65 -1.82 -11.55
CA TRP A 40 0.88 -2.75 -12.34
C TRP A 40 -0.24 -3.31 -11.48
N TYR A 41 -1.46 -3.05 -11.90
CA TYR A 41 -2.68 -3.49 -11.25
C TYR A 41 -3.32 -4.61 -12.06
N PHE A 42 -3.61 -5.72 -11.40
CA PHE A 42 -4.29 -6.88 -11.97
C PHE A 42 -5.61 -7.07 -11.21
N PRO A 43 -6.77 -6.65 -11.77
CA PRO A 43 -8.07 -6.91 -11.17
C PRO A 43 -8.48 -8.36 -11.38
N LYS A 44 -8.91 -9.05 -10.31
CA LYS A 44 -9.36 -10.45 -10.31
C LYS A 44 -8.44 -11.40 -11.10
N PRO A 45 -7.14 -11.45 -10.76
CA PRO A 45 -6.20 -12.30 -11.49
C PRO A 45 -6.37 -13.78 -11.11
N GLU A 46 -5.93 -14.65 -12.01
CA GLU A 46 -5.68 -16.05 -11.71
C GLU A 46 -4.29 -16.18 -11.08
N VAL A 47 -4.22 -16.68 -9.83
CA VAL A 47 -2.95 -16.83 -9.12
C VAL A 47 -2.70 -18.29 -8.80
N THR A 48 -1.53 -18.80 -9.17
CA THR A 48 -1.07 -20.14 -8.83
C THR A 48 0.20 -20.05 -7.98
N MET A 49 0.21 -20.69 -6.82
CA MET A 49 1.39 -20.86 -5.97
C MET A 49 2.11 -22.15 -6.37
N ILE A 50 3.44 -22.07 -6.47
CA ILE A 50 4.34 -23.20 -6.66
C ILE A 50 5.36 -23.17 -5.53
N LYS A 51 5.40 -24.22 -4.71
CA LYS A 51 6.33 -24.37 -3.60
C LYS A 51 7.36 -25.45 -3.93
N GLN A 52 8.64 -25.11 -3.85
CA GLN A 52 9.76 -26.01 -4.07
C GLN A 52 10.89 -25.69 -3.10
N SER A 53 11.38 -26.70 -2.36
CA SER A 53 12.60 -26.61 -1.53
C SER A 53 12.67 -25.41 -0.58
N GLY A 54 11.53 -24.96 -0.03
CA GLY A 54 11.44 -23.82 0.89
C GLY A 54 11.25 -22.44 0.23
N SER A 55 11.23 -22.39 -1.11
CA SER A 55 10.85 -21.20 -1.88
C SER A 55 9.42 -21.32 -2.41
N GLU A 56 8.71 -20.20 -2.40
CA GLU A 56 7.37 -20.07 -2.97
C GLU A 56 7.44 -19.11 -4.15
N THR A 57 6.87 -19.52 -5.28
CA THR A 57 6.76 -18.74 -6.50
C THR A 57 5.29 -18.58 -6.83
N PHE A 58 4.88 -17.36 -7.19
CA PHE A 58 3.51 -17.08 -7.60
C PHE A 58 3.48 -16.77 -9.09
N GLN A 59 2.59 -17.45 -9.81
CA GLN A 59 2.27 -17.13 -11.19
C GLN A 59 0.98 -16.34 -11.22
N VAL A 60 1.01 -15.15 -11.81
CA VAL A 60 -0.14 -14.25 -11.93
C VAL A 60 -0.52 -14.16 -13.39
N GLY A 61 -1.72 -14.63 -13.72
CA GLY A 61 -2.33 -14.54 -15.04
C GLY A 61 -3.51 -13.57 -15.03
N GLY A 62 -3.66 -12.77 -16.09
CA GLY A 62 -4.77 -11.83 -16.24
C GLY A 62 -4.39 -10.56 -16.98
N ASP A 63 -5.39 -9.68 -17.16
CA ASP A 63 -5.21 -8.39 -17.80
C ASP A 63 -4.51 -7.40 -16.88
N ARG A 64 -3.41 -6.81 -17.35
CA ARG A 64 -2.61 -5.83 -16.62
C ARG A 64 -3.05 -4.41 -16.97
N GLN A 65 -3.33 -3.61 -15.95
CA GLN A 65 -3.49 -2.16 -16.05
C GLN A 65 -2.26 -1.46 -15.48
N GLU A 66 -1.80 -0.38 -16.10
CA GLU A 66 -0.72 0.46 -15.58
C GLU A 66 -1.32 1.71 -14.94
N ARG A 67 -0.94 1.99 -13.68
CA ARG A 67 -1.26 3.23 -12.96
C ARG A 67 0.03 3.99 -12.76
N GLN A 68 0.09 5.26 -13.17
CA GLN A 68 1.24 6.11 -12.83
C GLN A 68 1.12 6.51 -11.35
N LEU A 69 2.18 6.31 -10.58
CA LEU A 69 2.29 6.91 -9.26
C LEU A 69 2.76 8.33 -9.53
N GLY A 70 1.87 9.31 -9.38
CA GLY A 70 2.31 10.70 -9.35
C GLY A 70 3.32 10.89 -8.23
N GLU A 71 4.19 11.91 -8.32
CA GLU A 71 5.19 12.23 -7.28
C GLU A 71 4.59 12.48 -5.88
N GLU A 72 3.27 12.50 -5.75
CA GLU A 72 2.53 12.55 -4.48
C GLU A 72 2.37 11.17 -3.81
N ASP A 73 2.36 10.05 -4.56
CA ASP A 73 2.12 8.72 -4.00
C ASP A 73 3.39 8.07 -3.42
N SER A 74 4.57 8.43 -3.92
CA SER A 74 5.86 8.03 -3.31
C SER A 74 6.16 8.76 -1.99
N LYS A 75 5.30 9.71 -1.59
CA LYS A 75 5.27 10.30 -0.25
C LYS A 75 4.26 9.63 0.69
N GLU A 76 3.65 8.50 0.34
CA GLU A 76 2.63 7.89 1.21
C GLU A 76 3.16 7.10 2.40
N GLU A 77 4.46 6.77 2.47
CA GLU A 77 5.10 6.43 3.76
C GLU A 77 5.23 7.65 4.69
N SER A 78 4.93 8.84 4.18
CA SER A 78 4.74 10.07 4.93
C SER A 78 3.29 10.59 4.84
N ARG A 79 2.28 9.71 4.77
CA ARG A 79 0.92 10.06 5.20
C ARG A 79 0.92 10.31 6.72
N LYS A 80 1.48 11.44 7.15
CA LYS A 80 0.91 12.14 8.30
C LYS A 80 -0.55 12.34 7.93
N LYS A 81 -1.44 11.69 8.68
CA LYS A 81 -2.88 11.93 8.63
C LYS A 81 -3.05 13.44 8.46
N LYS A 82 -3.66 13.86 7.36
CA LYS A 82 -4.10 15.25 7.21
C LYS A 82 -5.19 15.38 8.28
N VAL A 83 -4.79 15.73 9.51
CA VAL A 83 -5.73 15.98 10.59
C VAL A 83 -6.57 17.13 10.07
N GLU A 84 -7.87 16.90 9.91
CA GLU A 84 -8.78 17.95 9.49
C GLU A 84 -8.80 18.99 10.61
N ILE A 85 -8.04 20.08 10.42
CA ILE A 85 -8.00 21.18 11.38
C ILE A 85 -9.23 22.04 11.15
N PRO A 86 -10.17 22.12 12.10
CA PRO A 86 -11.31 23.02 12.01
C PRO A 86 -10.82 24.46 11.89
N MET A 87 -11.48 25.26 11.04
CA MET A 87 -11.13 26.68 10.88
C MET A 87 -11.27 27.46 12.20
N GLU A 88 -12.21 27.04 13.05
CA GLU A 88 -12.44 27.61 14.39
C GLU A 88 -11.22 27.42 15.29
N ASP A 89 -10.64 26.21 15.32
CA ASP A 89 -9.45 25.90 16.13
C ASP A 89 -8.23 26.70 15.66
N ALA A 90 -8.03 26.81 14.34
CA ALA A 90 -6.97 27.64 13.79
C ALA A 90 -7.14 29.13 14.13
N ALA A 91 -8.39 29.63 14.12
CA ALA A 91 -8.69 31.00 14.51
C ALA A 91 -8.47 31.23 16.01
N LEU A 92 -8.83 30.27 16.86
CA LEU A 92 -8.57 30.35 18.31
C LEU A 92 -7.08 30.39 18.62
N VAL A 93 -6.29 29.51 17.99
CA VAL A 93 -4.83 29.49 18.17
C VAL A 93 -4.21 30.80 17.68
N SER A 94 -4.59 31.26 16.48
CA SER A 94 -4.13 32.54 15.91
C SER A 94 -4.44 33.73 16.82
N ASN A 95 -5.66 33.82 17.35
CA ASN A 95 -6.06 34.88 18.28
C ASN A 95 -5.30 34.82 19.62
N GLN A 96 -4.99 33.63 20.14
CA GLN A 96 -4.27 33.48 21.41
C GLN A 96 -2.76 33.69 21.33
N THR A 97 -2.16 33.48 20.15
CA THR A 97 -0.70 33.58 19.94
C THR A 97 -0.30 34.79 19.10
N GLY A 98 -1.24 35.44 18.42
CA GLY A 98 -1.01 36.62 17.58
C GLY A 98 -0.39 36.30 16.21
N VAL A 99 -0.28 35.02 15.84
CA VAL A 99 0.28 34.59 14.54
C VAL A 99 -0.79 34.54 13.45
N SER A 100 -0.40 34.46 12.18
CA SER A 100 -1.35 34.31 11.07
C SER A 100 -2.10 32.96 11.14
N ILE A 101 -3.31 32.92 10.55
CA ILE A 101 -4.11 31.68 10.49
C ILE A 101 -3.35 30.53 9.81
N GLU A 102 -2.50 30.82 8.82
CA GLU A 102 -1.65 29.81 8.18
C GLU A 102 -0.62 29.22 9.14
N ALA A 103 0.03 30.06 9.95
CA ALA A 103 0.96 29.60 10.97
C ALA A 103 0.26 28.81 12.08
N ALA A 104 -0.95 29.22 12.46
CA ALA A 104 -1.79 28.51 13.43
C ALA A 104 -2.22 27.13 12.91
N LYS A 105 -2.65 27.03 11.64
CA LYS A 105 -2.96 25.74 10.99
C LYS A 105 -1.77 24.82 10.97
N LYS A 106 -0.60 25.32 10.59
CA LYS A 106 0.64 24.54 10.57
C LYS A 106 1.01 24.02 11.97
N ALA A 107 0.86 24.85 13.01
CA ALA A 107 1.11 24.42 14.38
C ALA A 107 0.13 23.32 14.83
N LEU A 108 -1.15 23.42 14.45
CA LEU A 108 -2.17 22.40 14.71
C LEU A 108 -1.90 21.10 13.93
N GLU A 109 -1.47 21.18 12.67
CA GLU A 109 -1.05 20.01 11.88
C GLU A 109 0.17 19.31 12.53
N GLU A 110 1.13 20.09 13.03
CA GLU A 110 2.33 19.55 13.68
C GLU A 110 2.06 19.00 15.09
N THR A 111 0.93 19.34 15.70
CA THR A 111 0.49 18.87 17.03
C THR A 111 -0.70 17.93 16.93
N GLU A 112 -0.96 17.40 15.73
CA GLU A 112 -2.03 16.43 15.46
C GLU A 112 -3.43 16.89 15.91
N GLY A 113 -3.68 18.21 15.89
CA GLY A 113 -4.95 18.82 16.28
C GLY A 113 -5.07 19.20 17.76
N ASP A 114 -4.01 19.10 18.56
CA ASP A 114 -4.02 19.54 19.96
C ASP A 114 -3.86 21.07 20.07
N LEU A 115 -4.95 21.77 20.41
CA LEU A 115 -4.97 23.23 20.56
C LEU A 115 -3.99 23.72 21.62
N ALA A 116 -3.91 23.05 22.77
CA ALA A 116 -3.07 23.50 23.88
C ALA A 116 -1.58 23.33 23.52
N ALA A 117 -1.22 22.19 22.92
CA ALA A 117 0.12 21.95 22.42
C ALA A 117 0.50 22.96 21.32
N ALA A 118 -0.41 23.29 20.40
CA ALA A 118 -0.17 24.29 19.36
C ALA A 118 0.06 25.69 19.92
N ILE A 119 -0.75 26.12 20.90
CA ILE A 119 -0.62 27.43 21.56
C ILE A 119 0.70 27.53 22.32
N LEU A 120 1.05 26.49 23.09
CA LEU A 120 2.30 26.46 23.86
C LEU A 120 3.48 26.57 22.91
N LYS A 121 3.50 25.73 21.86
CA LYS A 121 4.56 25.70 20.85
C LYS A 121 4.79 27.05 20.19
N LEU A 122 3.72 27.76 19.85
CA LEU A 122 3.78 29.09 19.23
C LEU A 122 4.11 30.23 20.21
N LYS A 123 3.93 30.04 21.53
CA LYS A 123 4.35 31.01 22.55
C LYS A 123 5.77 30.77 23.08
N SER A 124 6.27 29.55 22.94
CA SER A 124 7.61 29.16 23.38
C SER A 124 8.69 29.29 22.29
N GLY A 125 8.31 29.67 21.07
CA GLY A 125 9.22 30.01 19.96
C GLY A 125 9.21 31.50 19.69
#